data_AF-A0A3C1URI6-F1
#
_entry.id   AF-A0A3C1URI6-F1
#
_cell.length_a   1.000
_cell.length_b   1.000
_cell.length_c   1.000
_cell.angle_alpha   90.00
_cell.angle_beta   90.00
_cell.angle_gamma   90.00
#
_symmetry.space_group_name_H-M   'P 1'
#
loop_
_entity.id
_entity.type
_entity.pdbx_description
1 polymer ?
#
loop_
_entity_poly.entity_id
_entity_poly.type
_entity_poly.pdbx_seq_one_letter_code
_entity_poly.pdbx_strand_id
1 'polypeptide(L)' 'HIAAGLGTPSVILWGPTNMKIWRPLGKHVTIIESEKGLEGISPKQVIREIIRVIEMGTSAQQ' A
#
# COMPACT_ATOMS: atom_id res chain seq x y z
N HIS A 1 1.47 9.26 -4.44
CA HIS A 1 2.79 9.73 -4.93
C HIS A 1 3.56 10.52 -3.88
N ILE A 2 3.02 11.60 -3.31
CA ILE A 2 3.73 12.43 -2.32
C ILE A 2 4.26 11.60 -1.14
N ALA A 3 3.40 10.84 -0.46
CA ALA A 3 3.81 9.97 0.66
C ALA A 3 4.95 9.00 0.27
N ALA A 4 4.84 8.36 -0.90
CA ALA A 4 5.87 7.47 -1.42
C ALA A 4 7.21 8.19 -1.71
N GLY A 5 7.16 9.40 -2.29
CA GLY A 5 8.32 10.23 -2.57
C GLY A 5 9.03 10.72 -1.30
N LEU A 6 8.30 10.88 -0.20
CA LEU A 6 8.84 11.20 1.13
C LEU A 6 9.32 9.96 1.91
N GLY A 7 9.21 8.76 1.33
CA GLY A 7 9.56 7.50 2.01
C GLY A 7 8.57 7.09 3.10
N THR A 8 7.41 7.75 3.20
CA THR A 8 6.36 7.41 4.17
C THR A 8 5.79 6.03 3.85
N PRO A 9 5.78 5.10 4.81
CA PRO A 9 5.14 3.80 4.62
C PRO A 9 3.68 3.96 4.20
N SER A 10 3.30 3.34 3.08
CA SER A 10 2.04 3.61 2.39
C SER A 10 1.41 2.31 1.91
N VAL A 11 0.14 2.10 2.25
CA VAL A 11 -0.70 1.04 1.68
C VAL A 11 -1.66 1.65 0.67
N ILE A 12 -1.61 1.20 -0.58
CA ILE A 12 -2.45 1.69 -1.67
C ILE A 12 -3.47 0.61 -2.04
N LEU A 13 -4.75 0.97 -2.01
CA LEU A 13 -5.83 0.12 -2.51
C LEU A 13 -5.99 0.40 -4.01
N TRP A 14 -5.64 -0.58 -4.84
CA TRP A 14 -5.57 -0.39 -6.28
C TRP A 14 -6.85 -0.90 -6.96
N GLY A 15 -7.51 0.01 -7.67
CA GLY A 15 -8.69 -0.25 -8.48
C GLY A 15 -8.37 -0.39 -9.97
N PRO A 16 -9.31 -0.03 -10.87
CA PRO A 16 -9.18 -0.29 -12.31
C PRO A 16 -8.19 0.63 -13.04
N THR A 17 -7.55 1.57 -12.35
CA THR A 17 -6.57 2.49 -12.95
C THR A 17 -5.33 1.74 -13.45
N ASN A 18 -4.77 2.14 -14.60
CA ASN A 18 -3.59 1.48 -15.17
C ASN A 18 -2.36 1.59 -14.25
N MET A 19 -2.01 0.48 -13.59
CA MET A 19 -0.91 0.42 -12.62
C MET A 19 0.46 0.68 -13.23
N LYS A 20 0.67 0.30 -14.49
CA LYS A 20 1.97 0.51 -15.17
C LYS A 20 2.30 1.98 -15.35
N ILE A 21 1.27 2.84 -15.43
CA ILE A 21 1.43 4.29 -15.61
C ILE A 21 1.37 5.01 -14.27
N TRP A 22 0.42 4.64 -13.41
CA TRP A 22 0.03 5.49 -12.28
C TRP A 22 0.53 5.02 -10.92
N ARG A 23 1.15 3.84 -10.78
CA ARG A 23 1.53 3.37 -9.43
C ARG A 23 2.57 4.29 -8.79
N PRO A 24 2.42 4.65 -7.49
CA PRO A 24 3.49 5.28 -6.74
C PRO A 24 4.72 4.39 -6.68
N LEU A 25 5.90 4.97 -6.89
CA LEU A 25 7.18 4.29 -6.73
C LEU A 25 7.78 4.65 -5.36
N GLY A 26 8.33 3.67 -4.66
CA GLY A 26 8.99 3.87 -3.37
C GLY A 26 9.23 2.54 -2.65
N LYS A 27 10.26 2.48 -1.80
CA LYS A 27 10.64 1.25 -1.08
C LYS A 27 9.60 0.80 -0.05
N HIS A 28 8.79 1.73 0.45
CA HIS A 28 7.78 1.47 1.49
C HIS A 28 6.34 1.56 0.95
N VAL A 29 6.15 1.30 -0.35
CA VAL A 29 4.83 1.25 -0.99
C VAL A 29 4.37 -0.21 -1.06
N THR A 30 3.25 -0.50 -0.40
CA THR A 30 2.55 -1.78 -0.50
C THR A 30 1.27 -1.57 -1.28
N ILE A 31 1.02 -2.40 -2.30
CA ILE A 31 -0.20 -2.34 -3.11
C ILE A 31 -1.10 -3.53 -2.76
N ILE A 32 -2.39 -3.26 -2.57
CA ILE A 32 -3.44 -4.27 -2.45
C ILE A 32 -4.32 -4.18 -3.69
N GLU A 33 -4.48 -5.31 -4.39
CA GLU A 33 -5.39 -5.43 -5.53
C GLU A 33 -6.27 -6.68 -5.40
N SER A 34 -7.35 -6.73 -6.18
CA SER A 34 -8.26 -7.87 -6.26
C SER A 34 -8.83 -7.98 -7.66
N GLU A 35 -9.08 -9.20 -8.12
CA GLU A 35 -9.70 -9.48 -9.42
C GLU A 35 -11.11 -8.88 -9.53
N LYS A 36 -11.78 -8.65 -8.40
CA LYS A 36 -13.11 -8.03 -8.33
C LYS A 36 -13.05 -6.50 -8.21
N GLY A 37 -11.90 -5.88 -8.41
CA GLY A 37 -11.73 -4.44 -8.19
C GLY A 37 -11.68 -4.09 -6.70
N LEU A 38 -11.99 -2.83 -6.37
CA LEU A 38 -11.90 -2.32 -5.00
C LEU A 38 -12.88 -3.04 -4.06
N GLU A 39 -14.02 -3.47 -4.58
CA GLU A 39 -15.08 -4.20 -3.90
C GLU A 39 -14.60 -5.58 -3.40
N GLY A 40 -13.59 -6.14 -4.05
CA GLY A 40 -12.93 -7.37 -3.63
C GLY A 40 -11.94 -7.21 -2.48
N ILE A 41 -11.66 -5.98 -2.04
CA ILE A 41 -10.70 -5.69 -0.96
C ILE A 41 -11.47 -5.51 0.35
N SER A 42 -11.33 -6.48 1.26
CA SER A 42 -12.00 -6.40 2.56
C SER A 42 -11.28 -5.45 3.53
N PRO A 43 -12.00 -4.77 4.44
CA PRO A 43 -11.38 -3.96 5.50
C PRO A 43 -10.40 -4.75 6.36
N LYS A 44 -10.68 -6.04 6.63
CA LYS A 44 -9.79 -6.92 7.40
C LYS A 44 -8.42 -7.10 6.73
N GLN A 45 -8.40 -7.19 5.41
CA GLN A 45 -7.16 -7.26 4.63
C GLN A 45 -6.38 -5.94 4.72
N VAL A 46 -7.06 -4.80 4.61
CA VAL A 46 -6.43 -3.48 4.75
C VAL A 46 -5.77 -3.33 6.12
N ILE A 47 -6.50 -3.63 7.20
CA ILE A 47 -5.99 -3.54 8.58
C ILE A 47 -4.75 -4.43 8.76
N ARG A 48 -4.78 -5.66 8.25
CA ARG A 48 -3.63 -6.59 8.32
C ARG A 48 -2.39 -6.00 7.65
N GLU A 49 -2.52 -5.43 6.45
CA GLU A 49 -1.36 -4.86 5.75
C GLU A 49 -0.87 -3.56 6.43
N ILE A 50 -1.76 -2.75 7.00
CA ILE A 50 -1.36 -1.57 7.78
C ILE A 50 -0.52 -1.99 9.00
N ILE A 51 -0.95 -3.01 9.75
CA ILE A 51 -0.20 -3.50 10.92
C ILE A 51 1.22 -3.93 10.51
N ARG A 52 1.35 -4.73 9.45
CA ARG A 52 2.65 -5.16 8.92
C ARG A 52 3.56 -3.97 8.57
N VAL A 53 3.00 -2.97 7.88
CA VAL A 53 3.75 -1.80 7.44
C VAL A 53 4.24 -0.96 8.63
N ILE A 54 3.43 -0.83 9.69
CA ILE A 54 3.80 -0.12 10.93
C ILE A 54 4.90 -0.88 11.68
N GLU A 55 4.78 -2.21 11.80
CA GLU A 55 5.78 -3.06 12.46
C GLU A 55 7.14 -2.96 11.75
N MET A 56 7.16 -3.05 10.41
CA MET A 56 8.38 -2.90 9.60
C MET A 56 9.02 -1.51 9.74
N GLY A 57 8.22 -0.45 9.85
CA GLY A 57 8.72 0.91 10.08
C GLY A 57 9.34 1.08 11.47
N THR A 58 8.75 0.43 12.48
CA THR A 58 9.22 0.52 13.88
C THR A 58 10.57 -0.20 14.05
N SER A 59 10.77 -1.34 13.38
CA SER A 59 12.04 -2.08 13.41
C SER A 59 13.18 -1.39 12.65
N ALA A 60 12.90 -0.50 11.70
CA ALA A 60 13.92 0.23 10.94
C ALA A 60 14.45 1.50 11.65
N GLN A 61 13.84 1.86 12.79
CA GLN A 61 14.16 3.06 13.58
C GLN A 61 14.85 2.75 14.92
N GLN A 62 15.09 1.47 15.22
CA GLN A 62 15.92 0.99 16.33
C GLN A 62 17.33 0.62 15.83
#